data_AF-A0A959IBZ3-F1
#
_entry.id   AF-A0A959IBZ3-F1
#
_cell.length_a   1.000
_cell.length_b   1.000
_cell.length_c   1.000
_cell.angle_alpha   90.00
_cell.angle_beta   90.00
_cell.angle_gamma   90.00
#
_symmetry.space_group_name_H-M   'P 1'
#
loop_
_entity.id
_entity.type
_entity.pdbx_description
1 polymer ?
#
loop_
_entity_poly.entity_id
_entity_poly.type
_entity_poly.pdbx_seq_one_letter_code
_entity_poly.pdbx_strand_id
1 'polypeptide(L)'
;MCGIAGIIHFDQKQVRETELAAMMREIKHRGPDDEGSFTDGSLGLGFVRLSIIDLSRAGHQPMFSHDERYVMIFNGEIFNYIELREELTAKGYSFRTKTDSEVLLTAYQEWGEGMLHRLNGMWALVIYDRQERTLFGARDRYGIKPFYYCLDQDRLLFASEIPAILAVLGR
;
A
#
# COMPACT_ATOMS: atom_id res chain seq x y z
N MET A 1 -5.84 0.84 -13.59
CA MET A 1 -5.88 0.08 -12.32
C MET A 1 -4.70 0.59 -11.52
N CYS A 2 -4.81 0.97 -10.25
CA CYS A 2 -3.68 1.52 -9.49
C CYS A 2 -2.40 0.66 -9.52
N GLY A 3 -1.28 1.23 -9.08
CA GLY A 3 0.02 0.57 -8.96
C GLY A 3 0.70 0.90 -7.64
N ILE A 4 1.39 -0.08 -7.07
CA ILE A 4 2.24 0.07 -5.88
C ILE A 4 3.70 -0.20 -6.25
N ALA A 5 4.62 0.45 -5.56
CA ALA A 5 6.05 0.23 -5.61
C ALA A 5 6.68 0.42 -4.22
N GLY A 6 7.78 -0.26 -3.93
CA GLY A 6 8.55 0.04 -2.73
C GLY A 6 9.92 -0.60 -2.68
N ILE A 7 10.73 -0.02 -1.80
CA ILE A 7 12.14 -0.31 -1.60
C ILE A 7 12.38 -0.40 -0.10
N ILE A 8 13.10 -1.42 0.34
CA ILE A 8 13.58 -1.58 1.71
C ILE A 8 15.06 -1.92 1.66
N HIS A 9 15.91 -1.12 2.28
CA HIS A 9 17.33 -1.44 2.46
C HIS A 9 17.56 -2.07 3.85
N PHE A 10 18.16 -3.27 3.87
CA PHE A 10 18.47 -4.00 5.11
C PHE A 10 19.69 -3.42 5.83
N ASP A 11 20.60 -2.79 5.10
CA ASP A 11 21.80 -2.13 5.62
C ASP A 11 21.53 -0.75 6.23
N GLN A 12 20.25 -0.38 6.39
CA GLN A 12 19.78 0.91 6.93
C GLN A 12 20.19 2.14 6.09
N LYS A 13 20.69 1.95 4.86
CA LYS A 13 20.90 3.09 3.95
C LYS A 13 19.57 3.75 3.62
N GLN A 14 19.60 5.07 3.53
CA GLN A 14 18.43 5.85 3.18
C GLN A 14 18.00 5.57 1.74
N VAL A 15 16.71 5.28 1.54
CA VAL A 15 16.13 5.17 0.19
C VAL A 15 16.17 6.53 -0.47
N ARG A 16 16.71 6.60 -1.70
CA ARG A 16 16.69 7.85 -2.47
C ARG A 16 15.33 8.02 -3.12
N GLU A 17 14.75 9.20 -2.99
CA GLU A 17 13.48 9.55 -3.66
C GLU A 17 13.55 9.32 -5.19
N THR A 18 14.73 9.50 -5.79
CA THR A 18 14.97 9.27 -7.21
C THR A 18 14.84 7.80 -7.62
N GLU A 19 15.14 6.85 -6.73
CA GLU A 19 14.94 5.41 -6.98
C GLU A 19 13.45 5.08 -6.97
N LEU A 20 12.75 5.54 -5.94
CA LEU A 20 11.31 5.32 -5.82
C LEU A 20 10.54 5.99 -6.97
N ALA A 21 10.90 7.21 -7.33
CA ALA A 21 10.33 7.92 -8.49
C ALA A 21 10.59 7.19 -9.81
N ALA A 22 11.77 6.57 -9.98
CA ALA A 22 12.05 5.74 -11.16
C ALA A 22 11.13 4.52 -11.23
N MET A 23 10.88 3.84 -10.10
CA MET A 23 9.91 2.74 -10.05
C MET A 23 8.49 3.21 -10.39
N MET A 24 8.05 4.33 -9.80
CA MET A 24 6.70 4.86 -10.00
C MET A 24 6.45 5.29 -11.44
N ARG A 25 7.46 5.85 -12.14
CA ARG A 25 7.35 6.21 -13.54
C ARG A 25 7.03 5.00 -14.44
N GLU A 26 7.67 3.86 -14.19
CA GLU A 26 7.42 2.62 -14.96
C GLU A 26 6.02 2.06 -14.78
N ILE A 27 5.30 2.45 -13.71
CA ILE A 27 3.92 2.02 -13.48
C ILE A 27 2.91 3.16 -13.66
N LYS A 28 3.32 4.36 -14.12
CA LYS A 28 2.42 5.52 -14.19
C LYS A 28 1.19 5.27 -15.08
N HIS A 29 1.31 4.47 -16.15
CA HIS A 29 0.20 4.08 -17.04
C HIS A 29 -0.93 3.36 -16.31
N ARG A 30 -0.63 2.71 -15.18
CA ARG A 30 -1.61 2.05 -14.32
C ARG A 30 -2.54 3.07 -13.66
N GLY A 31 -1.97 4.19 -13.21
CA GLY A 31 -2.64 5.22 -12.42
C GLY A 31 -2.23 6.64 -12.82
N PRO A 32 -2.77 7.17 -13.93
CA PRO A 32 -2.41 8.48 -14.44
C PRO A 32 -2.94 9.66 -13.60
N ASP A 33 -3.98 9.45 -12.79
CA ASP A 33 -4.77 10.54 -12.21
C ASP A 33 -4.13 11.18 -10.97
N ASP A 34 -3.42 10.37 -10.17
CA ASP A 34 -2.80 10.82 -8.92
C ASP A 34 -1.59 9.95 -8.59
N GLU A 35 -0.68 10.47 -7.79
CA GLU A 35 0.51 9.76 -7.31
C GLU A 35 0.94 10.26 -5.94
N GLY A 36 1.54 9.38 -5.15
CA GLY A 36 2.08 9.72 -3.85
C GLY A 36 3.27 8.85 -3.51
N SER A 37 4.14 9.37 -2.64
CA SER A 37 5.30 8.65 -2.14
C SER A 37 5.54 8.97 -0.67
N PHE A 38 6.16 8.04 0.03
CA PHE A 38 6.56 8.16 1.43
C PHE A 38 7.92 7.51 1.61
N THR A 39 8.83 8.18 2.31
CA THR A 39 10.13 7.64 2.70
C THR A 39 10.33 7.77 4.20
N ASP A 40 10.91 6.75 4.81
CA ASP A 40 11.31 6.75 6.22
C ASP A 40 12.61 5.96 6.37
N GLY A 41 13.75 6.67 6.35
CA GLY A 41 15.07 6.07 6.39
C GLY A 41 15.26 5.08 5.24
N SER A 42 15.40 3.80 5.58
CA SER A 42 15.63 2.71 4.63
C SER A 42 14.37 2.15 3.97
N LEU A 43 13.20 2.76 4.20
CA LEU A 43 11.94 2.40 3.55
C LEU A 43 11.50 3.47 2.55
N GLY A 44 11.00 3.03 1.40
CA GLY A 44 10.24 3.83 0.45
C GLY A 44 8.97 3.12 -0.02
N LEU A 45 7.85 3.84 -0.02
CA LEU A 45 6.53 3.37 -0.47
C LEU A 45 5.99 4.35 -1.52
N GLY A 46 5.62 3.84 -2.69
CA GLY A 46 5.13 4.62 -3.83
C GLY A 46 3.80 4.08 -4.35
N PHE A 47 2.93 5.00 -4.79
CA PHE A 47 1.60 4.68 -5.28
C PHE A 47 1.22 5.55 -6.48
N VAL A 48 0.57 4.94 -7.48
CA VAL A 48 -0.05 5.61 -8.61
C VAL A 48 -1.51 5.19 -8.72
N ARG A 49 -2.42 6.15 -8.89
CA ARG A 49 -3.86 5.95 -8.74
C ARG A 49 -4.60 6.09 -10.07
N LEU A 50 -5.51 5.17 -10.33
CA LEU A 50 -6.57 5.37 -11.31
C LEU A 50 -7.89 5.55 -10.53
N SER A 51 -8.53 6.68 -10.72
CA SER A 51 -9.74 7.10 -10.04
C SER A 51 -10.95 6.62 -10.84
N ILE A 52 -11.50 5.45 -10.50
CA ILE A 52 -12.67 4.89 -11.19
C ILE A 52 -13.95 5.11 -10.36
N ILE A 53 -13.98 4.57 -9.13
CA ILE A 53 -15.19 4.55 -8.30
C ILE A 53 -15.27 5.82 -7.45
N ASP A 54 -14.18 6.17 -6.77
CA ASP A 54 -14.06 7.41 -6.01
C ASP A 54 -13.18 8.40 -6.77
N LEU A 55 -13.78 9.43 -7.33
CA LEU A 55 -13.06 10.51 -8.03
C LEU A 55 -12.47 11.55 -7.07
N SER A 56 -12.76 11.44 -5.77
CA SER A 56 -12.26 12.38 -4.78
C SER A 56 -10.80 12.10 -4.40
N ARG A 57 -10.19 13.07 -3.72
CA ARG A 57 -8.86 12.95 -3.11
C ARG A 57 -8.85 12.05 -1.87
N ALA A 58 -10.00 11.57 -1.41
CA ALA A 58 -10.09 10.78 -0.19
C ALA A 58 -9.39 9.43 -0.29
N GLY A 59 -9.20 8.91 -1.52
CA GLY A 59 -8.43 7.70 -1.80
C GLY A 59 -6.96 7.94 -2.16
N HIS A 60 -6.39 9.10 -1.86
CA HIS A 60 -4.96 9.37 -2.04
C HIS A 60 -4.13 8.43 -1.15
N GLN A 61 -2.99 7.96 -1.68
CA GLN A 61 -2.07 7.10 -0.94
C GLN A 61 -0.61 7.46 -1.27
N PRO A 62 0.37 7.21 -0.37
CA PRO A 62 0.28 6.43 0.87
C PRO A 62 -0.71 6.98 1.91
N MET A 63 -1.55 6.10 2.45
CA MET A 63 -2.61 6.45 3.41
C MET A 63 -2.11 6.27 4.84
N PHE A 64 -2.35 7.28 5.67
CA PHE A 64 -1.98 7.25 7.09
C PHE A 64 -3.18 6.87 7.96
N SER A 65 -2.93 6.11 9.02
CA SER A 65 -3.92 5.89 10.07
C SER A 65 -4.20 7.19 10.82
N HIS A 66 -5.29 7.23 11.59
CA HIS A 66 -5.70 8.44 12.32
C HIS A 66 -4.66 8.96 13.31
N ASP A 67 -3.92 8.03 13.93
CA ASP A 67 -2.81 8.25 14.86
C ASP A 67 -1.44 8.35 14.16
N GLU A 68 -1.42 8.32 12.82
CA GLU A 68 -0.24 8.34 11.95
C GLU A 68 0.78 7.22 12.22
N ARG A 69 0.44 6.20 13.01
CA ARG A 69 1.31 5.05 13.28
C ARG A 69 1.53 4.19 12.04
N TYR A 70 0.46 3.95 11.28
CA TYR A 70 0.47 3.06 10.13
C TYR A 70 0.44 3.84 8.82
N VAL A 71 1.23 3.37 7.85
CA VAL A 71 1.25 3.90 6.47
C VAL A 71 0.95 2.77 5.50
N MET A 72 -0.07 2.93 4.66
CA MET A 72 -0.52 1.91 3.74
C MET A 72 -0.41 2.34 2.28
N ILE A 73 0.02 1.42 1.43
CA ILE A 73 -0.23 1.45 -0.01
C ILE A 73 -1.04 0.21 -0.40
N PHE A 74 -2.06 0.39 -1.22
CA PHE A 74 -3.10 -0.59 -1.50
C PHE A 74 -3.62 -0.41 -2.92
N ASN A 75 -3.45 -1.47 -3.73
CA ASN A 75 -4.03 -1.62 -5.05
C ASN A 75 -5.09 -2.71 -4.99
N GLY A 76 -6.36 -2.34 -5.06
CA GLY A 76 -7.43 -3.32 -4.92
C GLY A 76 -8.80 -2.70 -4.77
N GLU A 77 -9.73 -3.53 -4.33
CA GLU A 77 -11.06 -3.15 -3.91
C GLU A 77 -11.52 -4.14 -2.85
N ILE A 78 -11.99 -3.63 -1.71
CA ILE A 78 -12.60 -4.45 -0.65
C ILE A 78 -14.11 -4.36 -0.79
N PHE A 79 -14.74 -5.44 -1.26
CA PHE A 79 -16.17 -5.46 -1.59
C PHE A 79 -17.06 -5.39 -0.34
N ASN A 80 -16.65 -5.99 0.77
CA ASN A 80 -17.40 -5.96 2.03
C ASN A 80 -16.98 -4.82 2.97
N TYR A 81 -16.46 -3.71 2.43
CA TYR A 81 -16.00 -2.59 3.26
C TYR A 81 -17.14 -1.90 4.01
N ILE A 82 -18.39 -1.97 3.53
CA ILE A 82 -19.55 -1.38 4.21
C ILE A 82 -19.83 -2.14 5.50
N GLU A 83 -19.91 -3.46 5.42
CA GLU A 83 -20.15 -4.35 6.56
C GLU A 83 -18.99 -4.25 7.57
N LEU A 84 -17.75 -4.25 7.09
CA LEU A 84 -16.58 -4.08 7.94
C LEU A 84 -16.56 -2.72 8.64
N ARG A 85 -16.99 -1.66 7.95
CA ARG A 85 -17.11 -0.31 8.54
C ARG A 85 -18.13 -0.30 9.67
N GLU A 86 -19.27 -0.95 9.51
CA GLU A 86 -20.29 -1.07 10.56
C GLU A 86 -19.74 -1.80 11.80
N GLU A 87 -19.05 -2.93 11.61
CA GLU A 87 -18.39 -3.68 12.70
C GLU A 87 -17.35 -2.84 13.44
N LEU A 88 -16.50 -2.12 12.70
CA LEU A 88 -15.45 -1.26 13.28
C LEU A 88 -16.05 -0.04 13.98
N THR A 89 -17.14 0.53 13.45
CA THR A 89 -17.86 1.64 14.08
C THR A 89 -18.45 1.19 15.42
N ALA A 90 -19.03 -0.02 15.48
CA ALA A 90 -19.53 -0.61 16.73
C ALA A 90 -18.43 -0.86 17.77
N LYS A 91 -17.16 -0.99 17.34
CA LYS A 91 -15.97 -1.07 18.20
C LYS A 91 -15.42 0.29 18.64
N GLY A 92 -16.00 1.39 18.17
CA GLY A 92 -15.62 2.75 18.56
C GLY A 92 -14.70 3.47 17.56
N TYR A 93 -14.43 2.89 16.39
CA TYR A 93 -13.67 3.58 15.35
C TYR A 93 -14.52 4.64 14.64
N SER A 94 -13.87 5.72 14.21
CA SER A 94 -14.46 6.76 13.37
C SER A 94 -13.74 6.83 12.03
N PHE A 95 -14.42 7.36 11.03
CA PHE A 95 -13.96 7.39 9.63
C PHE A 95 -14.11 8.78 9.05
N ARG A 96 -13.06 9.31 8.42
CA ARG A 96 -12.99 10.62 7.74
C ARG A 96 -13.51 10.55 6.31
N THR A 97 -13.42 9.37 5.68
CA THR A 97 -13.77 9.14 4.29
C THR A 97 -14.83 8.05 4.18
N LYS A 98 -15.27 7.77 2.96
CA LYS A 98 -16.13 6.62 2.61
C LYS A 98 -15.36 5.57 1.80
N THR A 99 -14.02 5.64 1.80
CA THR A 99 -13.18 4.75 1.00
C THR A 99 -13.04 3.39 1.67
N ASP A 100 -12.96 2.35 0.85
CA ASP A 100 -12.59 1.01 1.28
C ASP A 100 -11.16 0.96 1.87
N SER A 101 -10.27 1.81 1.35
CA SER A 101 -8.87 1.94 1.79
C SER A 101 -8.78 2.34 3.28
N GLU A 102 -9.61 3.29 3.73
CA GLU A 102 -9.64 3.69 5.14
C GLU A 102 -10.19 2.57 6.04
N VAL A 103 -11.21 1.85 5.57
CA VAL A 103 -11.76 0.68 6.28
C VAL A 103 -10.70 -0.41 6.40
N LEU A 104 -9.95 -0.67 5.32
CA LEU A 104 -8.87 -1.65 5.30
C LEU A 104 -7.76 -1.30 6.31
N LEU A 105 -7.31 -0.05 6.34
CA LEU A 105 -6.27 0.36 7.28
C LEU A 105 -6.77 0.27 8.73
N THR A 106 -8.01 0.70 8.98
CA THR A 106 -8.65 0.59 10.31
C THR A 106 -8.82 -0.87 10.74
N ALA A 107 -9.17 -1.76 9.81
CA ALA A 107 -9.26 -3.20 10.06
C ALA A 107 -7.90 -3.79 10.48
N TYR A 108 -6.79 -3.30 9.90
CA TYR A 108 -5.44 -3.69 10.33
C TYR A 108 -5.12 -3.18 11.74
N GLN A 109 -5.54 -1.96 12.09
CA GLN A 109 -5.34 -1.42 13.45
C GLN A 109 -6.04 -2.27 14.51
N GLU A 110 -7.23 -2.78 14.21
CA GLU A 110 -8.05 -3.57 15.15
C GLU A 110 -7.64 -5.05 15.19
N TRP A 111 -7.40 -5.68 14.03
CA TRP A 111 -7.22 -7.13 13.92
C TRP A 111 -5.84 -7.58 13.48
N GLY A 112 -4.93 -6.65 13.16
CA GLY A 112 -3.63 -6.96 12.56
C GLY A 112 -3.78 -7.82 11.30
N GLU A 113 -2.90 -8.81 11.14
CA GLU A 113 -2.93 -9.76 10.02
C GLU A 113 -4.23 -10.60 9.98
N GLY A 114 -4.89 -10.76 11.13
CA GLY A 114 -6.16 -11.48 11.24
C GLY A 114 -7.28 -10.85 10.41
N MET A 115 -7.13 -9.58 10.00
CA MET A 115 -8.06 -8.92 9.07
C MET A 115 -8.22 -9.70 7.77
N LEU A 116 -7.19 -10.39 7.28
CA LEU A 116 -7.22 -11.07 5.98
C LEU A 116 -8.35 -12.11 5.90
N HIS A 117 -8.69 -12.76 7.00
CA HIS A 117 -9.79 -13.73 7.07
C HIS A 117 -11.17 -13.10 6.91
N ARG A 118 -11.27 -11.78 7.13
CA ARG A 118 -12.51 -10.99 7.08
C ARG A 118 -12.70 -10.27 5.75
N LEU A 119 -11.64 -10.13 4.94
CA LEU A 119 -11.70 -9.41 3.67
C LEU A 119 -12.37 -10.26 2.57
N ASN A 120 -13.35 -9.67 1.91
CA ASN A 120 -13.86 -10.09 0.61
C ASN A 120 -13.47 -9.01 -0.42
N GLY A 121 -12.73 -9.39 -1.46
CA GLY A 121 -12.18 -8.42 -2.41
C GLY A 121 -10.98 -8.96 -3.17
N MET A 122 -10.31 -8.04 -3.86
CA MET A 122 -9.06 -8.26 -4.56
C MET A 122 -8.05 -7.20 -4.12
N TRP A 123 -6.82 -7.57 -3.80
CA TRP A 123 -5.86 -6.65 -3.19
C TRP A 123 -4.42 -7.07 -3.40
N ALA A 124 -3.59 -6.05 -3.49
CA ALA A 124 -2.16 -6.08 -3.25
C ALA A 124 -1.89 -4.90 -2.31
N LEU A 125 -1.45 -5.16 -1.08
CA LEU A 125 -1.26 -4.13 -0.07
C LEU A 125 0.09 -4.27 0.65
N VAL A 126 0.57 -3.15 1.15
CA VAL A 126 1.69 -3.06 2.10
C VAL A 126 1.32 -2.06 3.19
N ILE A 127 1.52 -2.45 4.45
CA ILE A 127 1.32 -1.60 5.63
C ILE A 127 2.63 -1.55 6.39
N TYR A 128 3.11 -0.34 6.65
CA TYR A 128 4.26 -0.05 7.49
C TYR A 128 3.80 0.41 8.87
N ASP A 129 4.27 -0.25 9.92
CA ASP A 129 4.15 0.21 11.29
C ASP A 129 5.38 1.06 11.64
N ARG A 130 5.19 2.37 11.77
CA ARG A 130 6.29 3.32 12.07
C ARG A 130 6.83 3.18 13.48
N GLN A 131 6.04 2.66 14.40
CA GLN A 131 6.43 2.50 15.80
C GLN A 131 7.31 1.27 15.96
N GLU A 132 6.88 0.13 15.41
CA GLU A 132 7.61 -1.15 15.51
C GLU A 132 8.64 -1.32 14.39
N ARG A 133 8.61 -0.47 13.37
CA ARG A 133 9.45 -0.50 12.16
C ARG A 133 9.32 -1.83 11.40
N THR A 134 8.09 -2.32 11.30
CA THR A 134 7.75 -3.58 10.62
C THR A 134 6.89 -3.33 9.39
N LEU A 135 6.99 -4.25 8.42
CA LEU A 135 6.21 -4.22 7.19
C LEU A 135 5.39 -5.48 7.07
N PHE A 136 4.12 -5.29 6.76
CA PHE A 136 3.19 -6.35 6.42
C PHE A 136 2.76 -6.19 4.97
N GLY A 137 2.97 -7.22 4.16
CA GLY A 137 2.53 -7.26 2.76
C GLY A 137 1.57 -8.42 2.54
N ALA A 138 0.48 -8.18 1.79
CA ALA A 138 -0.48 -9.23 1.47
C ALA A 138 -1.04 -9.10 0.05
N ARG A 139 -1.38 -10.26 -0.52
CA ARG A 139 -2.08 -10.38 -1.80
C ARG A 139 -3.38 -11.16 -1.59
N ASP A 140 -4.39 -10.88 -2.40
CA ASP A 140 -5.66 -11.60 -2.34
C ASP A 140 -5.52 -13.09 -2.64
N ARG A 141 -6.53 -13.85 -2.19
CA ARG A 141 -6.55 -15.33 -2.23
C ARG A 141 -6.37 -15.92 -3.63
N TYR A 142 -6.78 -15.19 -4.66
CA TYR A 142 -6.71 -15.63 -6.05
C TYR A 142 -5.56 -14.98 -6.82
N GLY A 143 -4.79 -14.10 -6.17
CA GLY A 143 -3.74 -13.33 -6.82
C GLY A 143 -4.25 -12.43 -7.94
N ILE A 144 -5.45 -11.86 -7.83
CA ILE A 144 -6.03 -11.00 -8.86
C ILE A 144 -5.18 -9.74 -9.06
N LYS A 145 -4.76 -9.09 -7.98
CA LYS A 145 -3.90 -7.90 -8.07
C LYS A 145 -2.43 -8.32 -8.12
N PRO A 146 -1.64 -7.83 -9.10
CA PRO A 146 -0.24 -8.24 -9.21
C PRO A 146 0.61 -7.63 -8.09
N PHE A 147 1.48 -8.47 -7.53
CA PHE A 147 2.50 -8.11 -6.55
C PHE A 147 3.75 -8.93 -6.87
N TYR A 148 4.74 -8.28 -7.46
CA TYR A 148 6.05 -8.86 -7.74
C TYR A 148 7.05 -8.36 -6.71
N TYR A 149 8.02 -9.19 -6.35
CA TYR A 149 9.10 -8.79 -5.48
C TYR A 149 10.43 -9.41 -5.92
N CYS A 150 11.51 -8.73 -5.55
CA CYS A 150 12.87 -9.20 -5.66
C CYS A 150 13.54 -9.01 -4.31
N LEU A 151 14.15 -10.07 -3.80
CA LEU A 151 14.88 -10.08 -2.54
C LEU A 151 16.33 -10.45 -2.83
N ASP A 152 17.25 -9.55 -2.47
CA ASP A 152 18.68 -9.81 -2.49
C ASP A 152 19.27 -9.65 -1.07
N GLN A 153 20.60 -9.66 -0.94
CA GLN A 153 21.27 -9.58 0.36
C GLN A 153 21.10 -8.21 1.05
N ASP A 154 20.88 -7.16 0.26
CA ASP A 154 20.91 -5.78 0.75
C ASP A 154 19.51 -5.15 0.77
N ARG A 155 18.55 -5.67 0.01
CA ARG A 155 17.25 -5.04 -0.17
C ARG A 155 16.11 -5.99 -0.51
N LEU A 156 14.91 -5.53 -0.18
CA LEU A 156 13.63 -6.00 -0.73
C LEU A 156 13.06 -4.92 -1.66
N LEU A 157 12.78 -5.29 -2.90
CA LEU A 157 12.08 -4.48 -3.89
C LEU A 157 10.73 -5.12 -4.18
N PHE A 158 9.68 -4.32 -4.32
CA PHE A 158 8.39 -4.84 -4.76
C PHE A 158 7.65 -3.84 -5.65
N ALA A 159 6.78 -4.34 -6.53
CA ALA A 159 5.95 -3.51 -7.39
C ALA A 159 4.75 -4.28 -7.98
N SER A 160 3.78 -3.53 -8.52
CA SER A 160 2.69 -4.11 -9.31
C SER A 160 3.13 -4.67 -10.68
N GLU A 161 4.30 -4.27 -11.20
CA GLU A 161 4.84 -4.78 -12.47
C GLU A 161 6.37 -4.94 -12.40
N ILE A 162 6.91 -5.94 -13.09
CA ILE A 162 8.34 -6.23 -13.12
C ILE A 162 9.21 -5.05 -13.61
N PRO A 163 8.83 -4.26 -14.65
CA PRO A 163 9.63 -3.14 -15.12
C PRO A 163 10.01 -2.13 -14.02
N ALA A 164 9.11 -1.86 -13.07
CA ALA A 164 9.41 -0.99 -11.94
C ALA A 164 10.55 -1.53 -11.06
N ILE A 165 10.61 -2.84 -10.83
CA ILE A 165 11.73 -3.45 -10.09
C ILE A 165 13.02 -3.32 -10.91
N LEU A 166 12.97 -3.60 -12.20
CA LEU A 166 14.13 -3.53 -13.09
C LEU A 166 14.70 -2.10 -13.25
N ALA A 167 13.89 -1.06 -13.02
CA ALA A 167 14.35 0.33 -13.08
C ALA A 167 15.43 0.67 -12.04
N VAL A 168 15.49 -0.10 -10.95
CA VAL A 168 16.43 0.09 -9.82
C VAL A 168 17.31 -1.15 -9.57
N LEU A 169 16.98 -2.29 -10.17
CA LEU A 169 17.78 -3.51 -10.10
C LEU A 169 19.08 -3.34 -10.92
N GLY A 170 20.24 -3.44 -10.26
CA GLY A 170 21.56 -3.27 -10.89
C GLY A 170 22.14 -1.85 -10.85
N ARG A 171 21.51 -0.93 -10.12
CA ARG A 171 22.10 0.35 -9.72
C ARG A 171 22.75 0.27 -8.35
#